data_AF-F8F273-F1
#
_entry.id   AF-F8F273-F1
#
_cell.length_a   1.000
_cell.length_b   1.000
_cell.length_c   1.000
_cell.angle_alpha   90.00
_cell.angle_beta   90.00
_cell.angle_gamma   90.00
#
_symmetry.space_group_name_H-M   'P 1'
#
loop_
_entity.id
_entity.type
_entity.pdbx_description
1 polymer ?
#
loop_
_entity_poly.entity_id
_entity_poly.type
_entity_poly.pdbx_seq_one_letter_code
_entity_poly.pdbx_strand_id
1 'polypeptide(L)'
;MGVFWGFVNFETLFKKYEIDEDLHNEIALYEPSQYLIELEPALSLFTVVQNKYLYLYELFRSLFIGYMKKPPEYSFQELMEAPTDVWSNETTIVDNLSLLIQVSKDVLHDERKYSRGLMESGLTKTEIKSIRPLCGQGEFPLSKIHGLDPIELFVRWYQSVQSDFTEQDGTVPQILRKIVPRFFNPEKTFYKLDDPLGSFFEFAVLTEHLSFRQVNSARISAKAPDCRSLFWHVFVECAKAQRWFSVESLYKTLYVRGYRFTYADPYIEKYSLFCRAEYIDIGEEDALLNSDYQRIIYVWGPQSHLLMGLPLFKGYWYLLALLGLVEISEKEPPKPLHYNGKDRIISRFDGLFMVRVTKLGAYCLGLIDEYETQSQTSYEALADKDLLLVTFRGKSLGHKLFLEQIGNPLGPDRYKIDEISFMRACTTYKQVEMRINKFKQLISPEPSVRWNEFFRNLKSRFGVLKSPQRALLYDLTNASPEVYALLQNEKIRPLYSLVEGNKIVVSLQDEQKFLSVAKSLGFFIDGG
;
A
#
# COMPACT_ATOMS: atom_id res chain seq x y z
N MET A 1 -23.49 28.85 -15.28
CA MET A 1 -23.33 27.79 -14.27
C MET A 1 -21.95 27.82 -13.59
N GLY A 2 -21.15 28.88 -13.74
CA GLY A 2 -19.71 28.83 -13.45
C GLY A 2 -19.32 28.70 -11.97
N VAL A 3 -19.36 29.79 -11.19
CA VAL A 3 -18.67 29.89 -9.88
C VAL A 3 -19.37 29.20 -8.72
N PHE A 4 -20.67 28.93 -8.84
CA PHE A 4 -21.47 28.22 -7.81
C PHE A 4 -21.23 26.72 -7.81
N TRP A 5 -20.77 26.17 -8.93
CA TRP A 5 -20.63 24.74 -9.15
C TRP A 5 -19.16 24.31 -9.30
N GLY A 6 -18.22 25.27 -9.37
CA GLY A 6 -16.78 25.01 -9.42
C GLY A 6 -15.94 26.29 -9.56
N PHE A 7 -14.66 26.12 -9.83
CA PHE A 7 -13.76 27.22 -10.22
C PHE A 7 -14.09 27.72 -11.63
N VAL A 8 -13.91 29.02 -11.85
CA VAL A 8 -14.13 29.61 -13.17
C VAL A 8 -12.95 30.51 -13.51
N ASN A 9 -12.40 30.34 -14.70
CA ASN A 9 -11.45 31.30 -15.24
C ASN A 9 -12.20 32.63 -15.51
N PHE A 10 -11.79 33.70 -14.84
CA PHE A 10 -12.47 35.00 -15.00
C PHE A 10 -12.17 35.64 -16.37
N GLU A 11 -11.06 35.31 -17.02
CA GLU A 11 -10.76 35.73 -18.39
C GLU A 11 -11.84 35.19 -19.34
N THR A 12 -12.27 33.93 -19.14
CA THR A 12 -13.39 33.33 -19.88
C THR A 12 -14.71 34.04 -19.59
N LEU A 13 -14.92 34.53 -18.36
CA LEU A 13 -16.10 35.33 -18.02
C LEU A 13 -16.06 36.70 -18.70
N PHE A 14 -14.93 37.39 -18.66
CA PHE A 14 -14.76 38.70 -19.32
C PHE A 14 -15.02 38.59 -20.81
N LYS A 15 -14.42 37.59 -21.48
CA LYS A 15 -14.67 37.29 -22.89
C LYS A 15 -16.14 36.97 -23.18
N LYS A 16 -16.78 36.18 -22.32
CA LYS A 16 -18.18 35.78 -22.49
C LYS A 16 -19.17 36.93 -22.31
N TYR A 17 -18.87 37.86 -21.41
CA TYR A 17 -19.74 38.98 -21.06
C TYR A 17 -19.28 40.32 -21.66
N GLU A 18 -18.29 40.29 -22.58
CA GLU A 18 -17.75 41.46 -23.26
C GLU A 18 -17.31 42.57 -22.28
N ILE A 19 -16.72 42.17 -21.15
CA ILE A 19 -16.19 43.11 -20.15
C ILE A 19 -14.81 43.58 -20.62
N ASP A 20 -14.63 44.89 -20.71
CA ASP A 20 -13.40 45.53 -21.16
C ASP A 20 -12.22 45.22 -20.22
N GLU A 21 -11.13 44.69 -20.78
CA GLU A 21 -9.93 44.27 -20.03
C GLU A 21 -9.12 45.45 -19.49
N ASP A 22 -9.41 46.69 -19.93
CA ASP A 22 -8.66 47.89 -19.55
C ASP A 22 -8.76 48.26 -18.06
N LEU A 23 -9.68 47.65 -17.29
CA LEU A 23 -9.70 47.78 -15.82
C LEU A 23 -8.51 47.07 -15.14
N HIS A 24 -7.80 46.19 -15.85
CA HIS A 24 -6.74 45.34 -15.28
C HIS A 24 -5.35 46.00 -15.27
N ASN A 25 -5.09 46.94 -16.18
CA ASN A 25 -3.76 47.53 -16.36
C ASN A 25 -3.38 48.59 -15.30
N GLU A 26 -4.32 49.12 -14.53
CA GLU A 26 -4.01 50.05 -13.42
C GLU A 26 -3.61 49.35 -12.11
N ILE A 27 -3.84 48.04 -11.97
CA ILE A 27 -3.68 47.32 -10.68
C ILE A 27 -2.31 46.64 -10.55
N ALA A 28 -1.55 46.51 -11.64
CA ALA A 28 -0.39 45.62 -11.70
C ALA A 28 0.97 46.19 -11.22
N LEU A 29 1.03 47.37 -10.58
CA LEU A 29 2.33 48.03 -10.30
C LEU A 29 2.58 48.52 -8.87
N TYR A 30 1.76 48.19 -7.87
CA TYR A 30 2.06 48.60 -6.49
C TYR A 30 2.18 47.42 -5.51
N GLU A 31 3.08 47.63 -4.56
CA GLU A 31 3.65 46.70 -3.59
C GLU A 31 2.66 45.65 -3.01
N PRO A 32 3.13 44.43 -2.68
CA PRO A 32 2.31 43.37 -2.06
C PRO A 32 1.63 43.75 -0.73
N SER A 33 1.96 44.93 -0.17
CA SER A 33 1.47 45.47 1.10
C SER A 33 0.33 46.48 0.98
N GLN A 34 -0.05 46.93 -0.22
CA GLN A 34 -1.17 47.85 -0.41
C GLN A 34 -2.26 47.20 -1.27
N TYR A 35 -3.01 46.29 -0.65
CA TYR A 35 -4.30 45.86 -1.19
C TYR A 35 -5.24 47.08 -1.23
N LEU A 36 -5.51 47.61 -2.42
CA LEU A 36 -6.58 48.59 -2.64
C LEU A 36 -7.93 47.89 -2.48
N ILE A 37 -8.37 47.76 -1.23
CA ILE A 37 -9.68 47.24 -0.81
C ILE A 37 -10.85 48.01 -1.47
N GLU A 38 -10.61 49.22 -1.97
CA GLU A 38 -11.63 50.13 -2.50
C GLU A 38 -12.09 49.83 -3.94
N LEU A 39 -11.37 48.99 -4.70
CA LEU A 39 -11.67 48.71 -6.13
C LEU A 39 -12.19 47.30 -6.41
N GLU A 40 -12.25 46.40 -5.42
CA GLU A 40 -13.01 45.15 -5.58
C GLU A 40 -14.50 45.47 -5.47
N PRO A 41 -15.35 45.14 -6.45
CA PRO A 41 -16.79 45.27 -6.29
C PRO A 41 -17.20 44.47 -5.06
N ALA A 42 -17.55 45.21 -4.01
CA ALA A 42 -17.73 44.76 -2.64
C ALA A 42 -18.88 43.76 -2.52
N LEU A 43 -18.55 42.51 -2.80
CA LEU A 43 -19.19 41.34 -2.27
C LEU A 43 -18.04 40.36 -2.07
N SER A 44 -17.51 40.29 -0.84
CA SER A 44 -16.48 39.33 -0.36
C SER A 44 -16.95 37.85 -0.44
N LEU A 45 -17.79 37.54 -1.42
CA LEU A 45 -18.38 36.26 -1.74
C LEU A 45 -17.40 35.37 -2.51
N PHE A 46 -16.54 35.97 -3.33
CA PHE A 46 -15.59 35.25 -4.18
C PHE A 46 -14.15 35.42 -3.67
N THR A 47 -13.33 34.40 -3.90
CA THR A 47 -11.87 34.47 -3.75
C THR A 47 -11.23 34.29 -5.12
N VAL A 48 -10.22 35.10 -5.40
CA VAL A 48 -9.32 34.88 -6.53
C VAL A 48 -8.28 33.82 -6.13
N VAL A 49 -8.10 32.82 -6.97
CA VAL A 49 -7.18 31.71 -6.79
C VAL A 49 -6.23 31.67 -7.99
N GLN A 50 -4.92 31.64 -7.70
CA GLN A 50 -3.85 31.59 -8.71
C GLN A 50 -3.96 32.69 -9.79
N ASN A 51 -4.44 33.88 -9.40
CA ASN A 51 -4.55 35.08 -10.24
C ASN A 51 -5.41 34.94 -11.51
N LYS A 52 -6.13 33.84 -11.70
CA LYS A 52 -6.98 33.59 -12.89
C LYS A 52 -8.32 32.94 -12.61
N TYR A 53 -8.47 32.29 -11.46
CA TYR A 53 -9.68 31.54 -11.12
C TYR A 53 -10.48 32.23 -10.03
N LEU A 54 -11.78 32.38 -10.24
CA LEU A 54 -12.73 32.78 -9.21
C LEU A 54 -13.35 31.54 -8.58
N TYR A 55 -13.54 31.62 -7.27
CA TYR A 55 -14.23 30.59 -6.48
C TYR A 55 -15.16 31.25 -5.47
N LEU A 56 -16.39 30.77 -5.36
CA LEU A 56 -17.34 31.24 -4.35
C LEU A 56 -16.99 30.60 -2.99
N TYR A 57 -16.82 31.40 -1.93
CA TYR A 57 -16.55 30.85 -0.60
C TYR A 57 -17.61 29.82 -0.19
N GLU A 58 -17.14 28.76 0.47
CA GLU A 58 -17.94 27.59 0.84
C GLU A 58 -19.20 27.95 1.64
N LEU A 59 -19.08 28.92 2.56
CA LEU A 59 -20.21 29.45 3.32
C LEU A 59 -21.34 29.94 2.39
N PHE A 60 -21.02 30.80 1.42
CA PHE A 60 -22.01 31.35 0.50
C PHE A 60 -22.53 30.30 -0.47
N ARG A 61 -21.66 29.39 -0.93
CA ARG A 61 -22.09 28.25 -1.75
C ARG A 61 -23.15 27.42 -1.03
N SER A 62 -22.92 27.09 0.24
CA SER A 62 -23.86 26.31 1.05
C SER A 62 -25.21 27.02 1.24
N LEU A 63 -25.21 28.35 1.38
CA LEU A 63 -26.43 29.17 1.50
C LEU A 63 -27.20 29.25 0.19
N PHE A 64 -26.50 29.40 -0.95
CA PHE A 64 -27.14 29.63 -2.24
C PHE A 64 -27.53 28.35 -2.98
N ILE A 65 -26.91 27.19 -2.67
CA ILE A 65 -27.10 25.94 -3.44
C ILE A 65 -28.57 25.48 -3.51
N GLY A 66 -29.36 25.75 -2.46
CA GLY A 66 -30.78 25.41 -2.40
C GLY A 66 -31.67 26.23 -3.33
N TYR A 67 -31.21 27.43 -3.72
CA TYR A 67 -31.94 28.37 -4.57
C TYR A 67 -31.55 28.26 -6.05
N MET A 68 -30.53 27.46 -6.38
CA MET A 68 -30.00 27.33 -7.73
C MET A 68 -30.64 26.17 -8.48
N LYS A 69 -30.85 26.33 -9.79
CA LYS A 69 -31.24 25.23 -10.67
C LYS A 69 -30.13 24.17 -10.66
N LYS A 70 -30.48 22.96 -10.21
CA LYS A 70 -29.57 21.82 -10.11
C LYS A 70 -29.20 21.32 -11.51
N PRO A 71 -27.91 21.18 -11.84
CA PRO A 71 -27.49 20.57 -13.10
C PRO A 71 -27.78 19.06 -13.10
N PRO A 72 -27.79 18.39 -14.27
CA PRO A 72 -28.01 16.94 -14.37
C PRO A 72 -27.06 16.12 -13.49
N GLU A 73 -25.84 16.60 -13.28
CA GLU A 73 -24.80 15.95 -12.47
C GLU A 73 -25.00 16.13 -10.96
N TYR A 74 -26.06 16.83 -10.53
CA TYR A 74 -26.38 16.96 -9.10
C TYR A 74 -26.97 15.67 -8.50
N SER A 75 -27.48 14.77 -9.35
CA SER A 75 -27.97 13.45 -8.96
C SER A 75 -26.99 12.37 -9.37
N PHE A 76 -26.88 11.30 -8.58
CA PHE A 76 -26.06 10.15 -8.97
C PHE A 76 -26.62 9.55 -10.25
N GLN A 77 -25.80 9.56 -11.30
CA GLN A 77 -26.18 9.00 -12.59
C GLN A 77 -25.76 7.54 -12.66
N GLU A 78 -26.75 6.68 -12.80
CA GLU A 78 -26.56 5.26 -13.05
C GLU A 78 -26.21 5.02 -14.51
N LEU A 79 -25.37 4.03 -14.78
CA LEU A 79 -25.12 3.57 -16.14
C LEU A 79 -26.04 2.40 -16.48
N MET A 80 -26.57 2.39 -17.70
CA MET A 80 -27.54 1.37 -18.15
C MET A 80 -26.88 0.04 -18.55
N GLU A 81 -25.61 0.05 -18.96
CA GLU A 81 -24.92 -1.14 -19.45
C GLU A 81 -23.81 -1.59 -18.50
N ALA A 82 -23.76 -2.90 -18.24
CA ALA A 82 -22.69 -3.52 -17.47
C ALA A 82 -21.40 -3.56 -18.32
N PRO A 83 -20.23 -3.32 -17.71
CA PRO A 83 -18.96 -3.47 -18.39
C PRO A 83 -18.68 -4.94 -18.74
N THR A 84 -17.90 -5.18 -19.79
CA THR A 84 -17.46 -6.52 -20.22
C THR A 84 -16.39 -7.08 -19.31
N ASP A 85 -15.46 -6.23 -18.86
CA ASP A 85 -14.31 -6.61 -18.08
C ASP A 85 -14.55 -6.24 -16.61
N VAL A 86 -15.07 -7.22 -15.87
CA VAL A 86 -15.39 -7.10 -14.44
C VAL A 86 -14.35 -7.84 -13.61
N TRP A 87 -13.80 -7.14 -12.62
CA TRP A 87 -12.98 -7.73 -11.59
C TRP A 87 -13.75 -7.75 -10.27
N SER A 88 -13.77 -8.91 -9.61
CA SER A 88 -14.46 -9.15 -8.34
C SER A 88 -13.56 -9.97 -7.42
N ASN A 89 -13.46 -9.55 -6.15
CA ASN A 89 -12.78 -10.33 -5.12
C ASN A 89 -13.77 -10.97 -4.12
N GLU A 90 -15.07 -10.92 -4.38
CA GLU A 90 -16.10 -11.35 -3.42
C GLU A 90 -15.93 -12.79 -2.93
N THR A 91 -15.71 -13.73 -3.84
CA THR A 91 -15.52 -15.15 -3.48
C THR A 91 -14.11 -15.40 -2.97
N THR A 92 -13.11 -14.86 -3.66
CA THR A 92 -11.69 -15.03 -3.33
C THR A 92 -11.35 -14.54 -1.94
N ILE A 93 -11.89 -13.39 -1.50
CA ILE A 93 -11.59 -12.81 -0.19
C ILE A 93 -12.11 -13.69 0.95
N VAL A 94 -13.27 -14.32 0.76
CA VAL A 94 -13.85 -15.26 1.73
C VAL A 94 -12.91 -16.45 1.95
N ASP A 95 -12.26 -16.92 0.88
CA ASP A 95 -11.34 -18.05 0.93
C ASP A 95 -9.94 -17.66 1.44
N ASN A 96 -9.48 -16.44 1.17
CA ASN A 96 -8.07 -16.08 1.35
C ASN A 96 -7.78 -15.02 2.42
N LEU A 97 -8.78 -14.37 3.02
CA LEU A 97 -8.56 -13.29 3.99
C LEU A 97 -7.67 -13.74 5.16
N SER A 98 -7.86 -14.97 5.65
CA SER A 98 -7.05 -15.53 6.73
C SER A 98 -5.56 -15.65 6.34
N LEU A 99 -5.28 -16.01 5.09
CA LEU A 99 -3.92 -16.06 4.54
C LEU A 99 -3.35 -14.67 4.36
N LEU A 100 -4.15 -13.71 3.86
CA LEU A 100 -3.76 -12.30 3.73
C LEU A 100 -3.40 -11.69 5.09
N ILE A 101 -4.18 -11.96 6.13
CA ILE A 101 -3.87 -11.55 7.51
C ILE A 101 -2.58 -12.21 7.98
N GLN A 102 -2.38 -13.51 7.73
CA GLN A 102 -1.16 -14.21 8.14
C GLN A 102 0.08 -13.59 7.50
N VAL A 103 0.10 -13.39 6.18
CA VAL A 103 1.26 -12.79 5.50
C VAL A 103 1.48 -11.33 5.94
N SER A 104 0.40 -10.60 6.25
CA SER A 104 0.51 -9.23 6.76
C SER A 104 1.15 -9.19 8.15
N LYS A 105 0.80 -10.14 9.04
CA LYS A 105 1.45 -10.30 10.35
C LYS A 105 2.94 -10.64 10.20
N ASP A 106 3.27 -11.55 9.28
CA ASP A 106 4.67 -11.92 9.03
C ASP A 106 5.50 -10.73 8.52
N VAL A 107 4.91 -9.90 7.65
CA VAL A 107 5.54 -8.66 7.16
C VAL A 107 5.74 -7.64 8.29
N LEU A 108 4.75 -7.47 9.17
CA LEU A 108 4.80 -6.50 10.27
C LEU A 108 5.69 -6.94 11.45
N HIS A 109 5.99 -8.23 11.56
CA HIS A 109 6.93 -8.76 12.56
C HIS A 109 8.42 -8.60 12.18
N ASP A 110 8.75 -8.24 10.93
CA ASP A 110 10.14 -7.95 10.54
C ASP A 110 10.55 -6.57 11.08
N GLU A 111 11.33 -6.55 12.17
CA GLU A 111 11.81 -5.33 12.86
C GLU A 111 12.53 -4.33 11.93
N ARG A 112 12.97 -4.75 10.74
CA ARG A 112 13.55 -3.84 9.73
C ARG A 112 12.53 -2.90 9.09
N LYS A 113 11.23 -3.16 9.25
CA LYS A 113 10.14 -2.33 8.76
C LYS A 113 9.53 -1.57 9.95
N TYR A 114 10.08 -0.39 10.26
CA TYR A 114 9.36 0.57 11.09
C TYR A 114 7.96 0.78 10.47
N SER A 115 6.91 0.74 11.30
CA SER A 115 5.50 0.82 10.88
C SER A 115 5.22 2.00 9.93
N ARG A 116 5.82 3.16 10.20
CA ARG A 116 5.73 4.33 9.33
C ARG A 116 6.41 4.14 7.97
N GLY A 117 7.58 3.51 7.95
CA GLY A 117 8.32 3.24 6.72
C GLY A 117 7.54 2.34 5.77
N LEU A 118 6.85 1.32 6.28
CA LEU A 118 5.98 0.46 5.48
C LEU A 118 4.77 1.21 4.91
N MET A 119 4.18 2.13 5.69
CA MET A 119 3.08 2.99 5.22
C MET A 119 3.50 3.90 4.06
N GLU A 120 4.71 4.45 4.09
CA GLU A 120 5.20 5.39 3.07
C GLU A 120 5.81 4.68 1.85
N SER A 121 6.55 3.58 2.06
CA SER A 121 7.31 2.91 0.99
C SER A 121 6.66 1.64 0.45
N GLY A 122 5.74 1.04 1.19
CA GLY A 122 5.05 -0.18 0.82
C GLY A 122 5.93 -1.41 0.68
N LEU A 123 5.47 -2.34 -0.16
CA LEU A 123 6.18 -3.57 -0.47
C LEU A 123 6.89 -3.45 -1.81
N THR A 124 8.10 -3.98 -1.87
CA THR A 124 8.84 -4.12 -3.13
C THR A 124 8.20 -5.17 -4.03
N LYS A 125 8.45 -5.06 -5.35
CA LYS A 125 7.98 -6.06 -6.34
C LYS A 125 8.44 -7.48 -6.00
N THR A 126 9.62 -7.63 -5.40
CA THR A 126 10.16 -8.94 -5.01
C THR A 126 9.38 -9.54 -3.84
N GLU A 127 9.01 -8.71 -2.85
CA GLU A 127 8.19 -9.14 -1.72
C GLU A 127 6.77 -9.49 -2.16
N ILE A 128 6.16 -8.69 -3.04
CA ILE A 128 4.84 -8.99 -3.59
C ILE A 128 4.87 -10.35 -4.31
N LYS A 129 5.89 -10.60 -5.14
CA LYS A 129 6.06 -11.87 -5.85
C LYS A 129 6.25 -13.06 -4.91
N SER A 130 6.91 -12.89 -3.76
CA SER A 130 7.08 -13.97 -2.78
C SER A 130 5.83 -14.20 -1.93
N ILE A 131 5.03 -13.17 -1.65
CA ILE A 131 3.81 -13.22 -0.84
C ILE A 131 2.60 -13.74 -1.63
N ARG A 132 2.47 -13.39 -2.92
CA ARG A 132 1.33 -13.78 -3.75
C ARG A 132 1.01 -15.28 -3.73
N PRO A 133 1.96 -16.22 -3.92
CA PRO A 133 1.67 -17.66 -3.85
C PRO A 133 1.30 -18.14 -2.42
N LEU A 134 1.50 -17.32 -1.39
CA LEU A 134 1.16 -17.65 -0.01
C LEU A 134 -0.30 -17.35 0.34
N CYS A 135 -0.91 -16.41 -0.37
CA CYS A 135 -2.28 -15.96 -0.11
C CYS A 135 -3.22 -16.16 -1.30
N GLY A 136 -2.72 -16.36 -2.52
CA GLY A 136 -3.56 -16.56 -3.70
C GLY A 136 -4.36 -15.32 -4.13
N GLN A 137 -4.02 -14.14 -3.61
CA GLN A 137 -4.66 -12.89 -4.02
C GLN A 137 -4.31 -12.58 -5.48
N GLY A 138 -5.32 -12.30 -6.31
CA GLY A 138 -5.14 -11.90 -7.70
C GLY A 138 -4.55 -10.49 -7.84
N GLU A 139 -4.17 -10.11 -9.06
CA GLU A 139 -3.78 -8.74 -9.40
C GLU A 139 -4.98 -7.94 -9.90
N PHE A 140 -4.90 -6.60 -9.82
CA PHE A 140 -5.82 -5.74 -10.56
C PHE A 140 -5.54 -5.85 -12.07
N PRO A 141 -6.55 -5.78 -12.96
CA PRO A 141 -6.38 -6.06 -14.39
C PRO A 141 -5.37 -5.15 -15.10
N LEU A 142 -5.61 -3.84 -15.05
CA LEU A 142 -4.87 -2.78 -15.73
C LEU A 142 -4.02 -1.99 -14.74
N SER A 143 -4.56 -1.62 -13.58
CA SER A 143 -3.88 -0.76 -12.60
C SER A 143 -2.57 -1.35 -12.05
N LYS A 144 -2.35 -2.67 -12.20
CA LYS A 144 -1.06 -3.32 -11.92
C LYS A 144 0.11 -2.78 -12.76
N ILE A 145 -0.16 -2.35 -13.99
CA ILE A 145 0.83 -1.78 -14.90
C ILE A 145 1.35 -0.44 -14.34
N HIS A 146 0.50 0.25 -13.59
CA HIS A 146 0.79 1.51 -12.91
C HIS A 146 1.29 1.32 -11.47
N GLY A 147 1.59 0.08 -11.05
CA GLY A 147 2.16 -0.20 -9.74
C GLY A 147 1.15 -0.24 -8.59
N LEU A 148 -0.14 -0.43 -8.87
CA LEU A 148 -1.12 -0.72 -7.83
C LEU A 148 -1.28 -2.24 -7.65
N ASP A 149 -1.08 -2.73 -6.42
CA ASP A 149 -1.19 -4.15 -6.11
C ASP A 149 -2.16 -4.41 -4.94
N PRO A 150 -3.10 -5.37 -5.07
CA PRO A 150 -4.03 -5.69 -3.99
C PRO A 150 -3.34 -6.16 -2.70
N ILE A 151 -2.23 -6.90 -2.78
CA ILE A 151 -1.51 -7.40 -1.59
C ILE A 151 -0.90 -6.24 -0.82
N GLU A 152 -0.24 -5.33 -1.53
CA GLU A 152 0.39 -4.17 -0.94
C GLU A 152 -0.64 -3.23 -0.31
N LEU A 153 -1.75 -2.95 -1.02
CA LEU A 153 -2.86 -2.16 -0.51
C LEU A 153 -3.48 -2.81 0.75
N PHE A 154 -3.65 -4.14 0.74
CA PHE A 154 -4.16 -4.88 1.90
C PHE A 154 -3.23 -4.77 3.10
N VAL A 155 -1.92 -4.97 2.92
CA VAL A 155 -0.95 -4.95 4.02
C VAL A 155 -0.92 -3.58 4.69
N ARG A 156 -0.94 -2.49 3.91
CA ARG A 156 -0.99 -1.13 4.47
C ARG A 156 -2.34 -0.87 5.15
N TRP A 157 -3.47 -1.26 4.56
CA TRP A 157 -4.77 -1.13 5.23
C TRP A 157 -4.85 -1.96 6.54
N TYR A 158 -4.40 -3.21 6.50
CA TYR A 158 -4.38 -4.11 7.65
C TYR A 158 -3.60 -3.51 8.82
N GLN A 159 -2.47 -2.86 8.56
CA GLN A 159 -1.71 -2.18 9.61
C GLN A 159 -2.52 -1.10 10.33
N SER A 160 -3.46 -0.42 9.65
CA SER A 160 -4.37 0.55 10.27
C SER A 160 -5.41 -0.13 11.17
N VAL A 161 -5.92 -1.30 10.79
CA VAL A 161 -7.03 -1.97 11.50
C VAL A 161 -6.61 -3.24 12.26
N GLN A 162 -5.32 -3.50 12.41
CA GLN A 162 -4.82 -4.79 12.94
C GLN A 162 -5.35 -5.12 14.34
N SER A 163 -5.56 -4.11 15.19
CA SER A 163 -6.12 -4.29 16.53
C SER A 163 -7.58 -4.71 16.49
N ASP A 164 -8.31 -4.37 15.42
CA ASP A 164 -9.69 -4.80 15.24
C ASP A 164 -9.80 -6.26 14.83
N PHE A 165 -8.71 -6.88 14.34
CA PHE A 165 -8.68 -8.30 13.98
C PHE A 165 -8.36 -9.23 15.16
N THR A 166 -7.74 -8.73 16.24
CA THR A 166 -7.30 -9.56 17.37
C THR A 166 -8.42 -10.08 18.27
N GLU A 167 -9.65 -9.59 18.10
CA GLU A 167 -10.80 -9.88 18.96
C GLU A 167 -12.03 -10.43 18.19
N GLN A 168 -11.86 -10.82 16.92
CA GLN A 168 -13.00 -11.19 16.08
C GLN A 168 -13.14 -12.69 15.94
N ASP A 169 -14.18 -13.23 16.57
CA ASP A 169 -14.75 -14.53 16.24
C ASP A 169 -15.80 -14.38 15.13
N GLY A 170 -15.81 -15.33 14.19
CA GLY A 170 -16.82 -15.42 13.14
C GLY A 170 -16.28 -15.83 11.76
N THR A 171 -17.19 -15.91 10.80
CA THR A 171 -16.86 -16.13 9.38
C THR A 171 -16.23 -14.87 8.79
N VAL A 172 -15.49 -14.99 7.68
CA VAL A 172 -14.89 -13.85 6.97
C VAL A 172 -15.90 -12.72 6.71
N PRO A 173 -17.12 -12.97 6.18
CA PRO A 173 -18.13 -11.93 6.04
C PRO A 173 -18.50 -11.22 7.34
N GLN A 174 -18.62 -11.95 8.46
CA GLN A 174 -18.91 -11.35 9.78
C GLN A 174 -17.77 -10.47 10.27
N ILE A 175 -16.53 -10.89 10.04
CA ILE A 175 -15.34 -10.10 10.38
C ILE A 175 -15.33 -8.79 9.56
N LEU A 176 -15.52 -8.87 8.24
CA LEU A 176 -15.54 -7.69 7.37
C LEU A 176 -16.70 -6.72 7.73
N ARG A 177 -17.89 -7.25 8.04
CA ARG A 177 -19.04 -6.45 8.50
C ARG A 177 -18.76 -5.62 9.74
N LYS A 178 -17.83 -6.05 10.60
CA LYS A 178 -17.44 -5.31 11.81
C LYS A 178 -16.28 -4.34 11.56
N ILE A 179 -15.26 -4.76 10.82
CA ILE A 179 -14.00 -4.01 10.67
C ILE A 179 -14.14 -2.87 9.67
N VAL A 180 -14.81 -3.10 8.54
CA VAL A 180 -14.89 -2.09 7.47
C VAL A 180 -15.59 -0.80 7.94
N PRO A 181 -16.74 -0.85 8.63
CA PRO A 181 -17.35 0.37 9.17
C PRO A 181 -16.43 1.15 10.13
N ARG A 182 -15.62 0.46 10.94
CA ARG A 182 -14.68 1.10 11.89
C ARG A 182 -13.57 1.86 11.21
N PHE A 183 -13.09 1.38 10.05
CA PHE A 183 -12.10 2.10 9.25
C PHE A 183 -12.67 3.43 8.74
N PHE A 184 -13.90 3.42 8.22
CA PHE A 184 -14.55 4.61 7.66
C PHE A 184 -15.12 5.55 8.73
N ASN A 185 -15.56 5.03 9.87
CA ASN A 185 -16.12 5.80 10.99
C ASN A 185 -15.50 5.35 12.32
N PRO A 186 -14.24 5.71 12.60
CA PRO A 186 -13.56 5.29 13.82
C PRO A 186 -14.15 5.97 15.05
N GLU A 187 -14.40 5.18 16.10
CA GLU A 187 -14.99 5.68 17.37
C GLU A 187 -14.02 6.55 18.20
N LYS A 188 -12.71 6.44 17.96
CA LYS A 188 -11.67 7.15 18.72
C LYS A 188 -11.03 8.27 17.89
N THR A 189 -10.87 9.45 18.50
CA THR A 189 -9.97 10.51 18.01
C THR A 189 -8.54 10.22 18.47
N PHE A 190 -7.66 9.87 17.54
CA PHE A 190 -6.27 9.47 17.82
C PHE A 190 -5.34 10.65 18.17
N TYR A 191 -4.26 10.39 18.93
CA TYR A 191 -3.33 11.40 19.47
C TYR A 191 -1.88 11.31 18.92
N LYS A 192 -1.62 10.52 17.86
CA LYS A 192 -0.30 10.47 17.18
C LYS A 192 -0.40 10.93 15.72
N LEU A 193 0.55 11.75 15.29
CA LEU A 193 0.55 12.39 13.96
C LEU A 193 0.71 11.41 12.80
N ASP A 194 1.29 10.24 13.07
CA ASP A 194 1.55 9.15 12.14
C ASP A 194 0.63 7.95 12.40
N ASP A 195 -0.48 8.16 13.11
CA ASP A 195 -1.47 7.11 13.34
C ASP A 195 -2.08 6.68 12.00
N PRO A 196 -1.94 5.41 11.59
CA PRO A 196 -2.50 4.94 10.32
C PRO A 196 -4.04 4.92 10.28
N LEU A 197 -4.74 5.15 11.38
CA LEU A 197 -6.18 5.38 11.37
C LEU A 197 -6.56 6.87 11.22
N GLY A 198 -5.61 7.81 11.33
CA GLY A 198 -5.81 9.22 11.01
C GLY A 198 -5.67 9.53 9.51
N SER A 199 -5.55 10.82 9.14
CA SER A 199 -5.33 11.28 7.75
C SER A 199 -4.02 10.79 7.12
N PHE A 200 -3.13 10.17 7.91
CA PHE A 200 -1.85 9.67 7.44
C PHE A 200 -2.01 8.53 6.43
N PHE A 201 -3.05 7.69 6.56
CA PHE A 201 -3.32 6.65 5.57
C PHE A 201 -3.67 7.23 4.20
N GLU A 202 -4.51 8.27 4.16
CA GLU A 202 -4.88 8.93 2.91
C GLU A 202 -3.67 9.55 2.24
N PHE A 203 -2.83 10.25 3.02
CA PHE A 203 -1.59 10.82 2.52
C PHE A 203 -0.63 9.76 1.99
N ALA A 204 -0.30 8.76 2.82
CA ALA A 204 0.78 7.81 2.57
C ALA A 204 0.39 6.65 1.64
N VAL A 205 -0.91 6.36 1.48
CA VAL A 205 -1.39 5.20 0.70
C VAL A 205 -2.28 5.61 -0.46
N LEU A 206 -3.23 6.53 -0.24
CA LEU A 206 -4.22 6.88 -1.27
C LEU A 206 -3.80 8.08 -2.14
N THR A 207 -2.80 8.84 -1.73
CA THR A 207 -2.24 9.96 -2.51
C THR A 207 -0.71 9.95 -2.58
N GLU A 208 -0.11 8.79 -2.83
CA GLU A 208 1.36 8.60 -2.92
C GLU A 208 2.06 9.46 -3.98
N HIS A 209 1.32 9.95 -4.97
CA HIS A 209 1.83 10.88 -5.98
C HIS A 209 2.02 12.31 -5.44
N LEU A 210 1.50 12.59 -4.24
CA LEU A 210 1.70 13.86 -3.54
C LEU A 210 2.93 13.79 -2.63
N SER A 211 3.66 14.89 -2.59
CA SER A 211 4.76 15.14 -1.68
C SER A 211 4.35 16.17 -0.64
N PHE A 212 5.00 16.11 0.53
CA PHE A 212 4.76 17.03 1.63
C PHE A 212 5.99 17.88 1.93
N ARG A 213 5.82 19.20 1.89
CA ARG A 213 6.82 20.18 2.33
C ARG A 213 6.44 20.69 3.70
N GLN A 214 7.33 20.50 4.66
CA GLN A 214 7.15 21.07 5.99
C GLN A 214 7.30 22.60 5.92
N VAL A 215 6.20 23.30 6.20
CA VAL A 215 6.16 24.77 6.29
C VAL A 215 5.55 25.13 7.63
N ASN A 216 6.28 25.89 8.45
CA ASN A 216 5.84 26.30 9.79
C ASN A 216 5.32 25.12 10.64
N SER A 217 4.07 25.20 11.09
CA SER A 217 3.36 24.20 11.88
C SER A 217 2.55 23.21 11.04
N ALA A 218 2.66 23.21 9.70
CA ALA A 218 1.93 22.29 8.83
C ALA A 218 2.23 20.83 9.17
N ARG A 219 1.19 20.05 9.47
CA ARG A 219 1.27 18.63 9.81
C ARG A 219 0.01 17.92 9.33
N ILE A 220 0.17 16.72 8.78
CA ILE A 220 -0.97 15.86 8.48
C ILE A 220 -1.76 15.59 9.77
N SER A 221 -3.08 15.68 9.69
CA SER A 221 -3.98 15.51 10.83
C SER A 221 -3.88 14.09 11.41
N ALA A 222 -3.81 13.99 12.73
CA ALA A 222 -3.93 12.73 13.46
C ALA A 222 -5.39 12.20 13.49
N LYS A 223 -6.37 13.04 13.17
CA LYS A 223 -7.79 12.65 13.14
C LYS A 223 -8.11 11.98 11.81
N ALA A 224 -9.07 11.06 11.83
CA ALA A 224 -9.65 10.54 10.61
C ALA A 224 -10.32 11.68 9.82
N PRO A 225 -10.16 11.74 8.49
CA PRO A 225 -10.70 12.84 7.70
C PRO A 225 -12.18 12.65 7.40
N ASP A 226 -12.92 13.76 7.34
CA ASP A 226 -14.37 13.77 7.04
C ASP A 226 -14.71 13.11 5.69
N CYS A 227 -13.76 13.07 4.75
CA CYS A 227 -13.94 12.40 3.47
C CYS A 227 -14.20 10.88 3.61
N ARG A 228 -13.76 10.22 4.69
CA ARG A 228 -14.09 8.82 4.96
C ARG A 228 -15.58 8.63 5.24
N SER A 229 -16.14 9.40 6.16
CA SER A 229 -17.58 9.33 6.46
C SER A 229 -18.42 9.77 5.27
N LEU A 230 -17.98 10.78 4.51
CA LEU A 230 -18.63 11.16 3.26
C LEU A 230 -18.63 10.00 2.24
N PHE A 231 -17.49 9.33 2.06
CA PHE A 231 -17.39 8.15 1.19
C PHE A 231 -18.31 7.01 1.64
N TRP A 232 -18.39 6.76 2.95
CA TRP A 232 -19.28 5.76 3.52
C TRP A 232 -20.74 5.98 3.12
N HIS A 233 -21.21 7.24 3.15
CA HIS A 233 -22.55 7.57 2.68
C HIS A 233 -22.73 7.28 1.18
N VAL A 234 -21.74 7.59 0.35
CA VAL A 234 -21.79 7.25 -1.08
C VAL A 234 -21.85 5.75 -1.29
N PHE A 235 -21.05 4.98 -0.53
CA PHE A 235 -21.05 3.53 -0.60
C PHE A 235 -22.44 2.94 -0.24
N VAL A 236 -23.08 3.46 0.81
CA VAL A 236 -24.45 3.08 1.18
C VAL A 236 -25.45 3.39 0.07
N GLU A 237 -25.38 4.57 -0.55
CA GLU A 237 -26.29 4.95 -1.63
C GLU A 237 -26.11 4.08 -2.89
N CYS A 238 -24.87 3.81 -3.29
CA CYS A 238 -24.58 2.87 -4.38
C CYS A 238 -25.09 1.46 -4.08
N ALA A 239 -25.00 1.03 -2.82
CA ALA A 239 -25.47 -0.28 -2.40
C ALA A 239 -27.00 -0.43 -2.44
N LYS A 240 -27.76 0.63 -2.18
CA LYS A 240 -29.22 0.61 -2.31
C LYS A 240 -29.68 0.43 -3.75
N ALA A 241 -28.92 0.96 -4.71
CA ALA A 241 -29.28 0.90 -6.12
C ALA A 241 -28.93 -0.45 -6.78
N GLN A 242 -27.91 -1.17 -6.28
CA GLN A 242 -27.44 -2.46 -6.84
C GLN A 242 -27.11 -2.40 -8.35
N ARG A 243 -26.60 -1.25 -8.81
CA ARG A 243 -26.30 -0.95 -10.23
C ARG A 243 -24.85 -0.54 -10.42
N TRP A 244 -24.44 -0.45 -11.67
CA TRP A 244 -23.13 0.08 -12.06
C TRP A 244 -23.13 1.61 -12.05
N PHE A 245 -22.08 2.18 -11.47
CA PHE A 245 -21.86 3.62 -11.40
C PHE A 245 -20.52 4.00 -12.02
N SER A 246 -20.52 5.10 -12.78
CA SER A 246 -19.28 5.78 -13.17
C SER A 246 -18.67 6.45 -11.94
N VAL A 247 -17.44 6.09 -11.60
CA VAL A 247 -16.74 6.64 -10.43
C VAL A 247 -16.48 8.14 -10.59
N GLU A 248 -16.16 8.60 -11.78
CA GLU A 248 -15.99 10.03 -12.08
C GLU A 248 -17.31 10.79 -11.97
N SER A 249 -18.44 10.20 -12.40
CA SER A 249 -19.75 10.82 -12.25
C SER A 249 -20.20 10.90 -10.79
N LEU A 250 -19.92 9.85 -9.99
CA LEU A 250 -20.16 9.88 -8.53
C LEU A 250 -19.35 11.00 -7.87
N TYR A 251 -18.06 11.10 -8.18
CA TYR A 251 -17.21 12.16 -7.65
C TYR A 251 -17.66 13.55 -8.11
N LYS A 252 -17.98 13.74 -9.39
CA LYS A 252 -18.51 14.99 -9.95
C LYS A 252 -19.80 15.41 -9.23
N THR A 253 -20.65 14.45 -8.88
CA THR A 253 -21.87 14.71 -8.09
C THR A 253 -21.53 15.32 -6.72
N LEU A 254 -20.57 14.76 -6.00
CA LEU A 254 -20.11 15.32 -4.71
C LEU A 254 -19.54 16.72 -4.88
N TYR A 255 -18.69 16.89 -5.89
CA TYR A 255 -18.04 18.17 -6.17
C TYR A 255 -19.05 19.27 -6.51
N VAL A 256 -20.03 18.97 -7.36
CA VAL A 256 -21.11 19.91 -7.71
C VAL A 256 -21.98 20.20 -6.49
N ARG A 257 -22.26 19.22 -5.63
CA ARG A 257 -22.96 19.43 -4.34
C ARG A 257 -22.17 20.26 -3.33
N GLY A 258 -20.92 20.61 -3.64
CA GLY A 258 -20.07 21.46 -2.79
C GLY A 258 -19.29 20.69 -1.74
N TYR A 259 -19.31 19.37 -1.77
CA TYR A 259 -18.48 18.57 -0.87
C TYR A 259 -17.01 18.60 -1.32
N ARG A 260 -16.11 18.83 -0.37
CA ARG A 260 -14.66 18.72 -0.58
C ARG A 260 -14.19 17.34 -0.15
N PHE A 261 -13.62 16.59 -1.08
CA PHE A 261 -13.07 15.27 -0.81
C PHE A 261 -11.57 15.41 -0.51
N THR A 262 -11.24 15.71 0.75
CA THR A 262 -9.88 16.01 1.21
C THR A 262 -9.60 15.37 2.57
N TYR A 263 -8.33 15.16 2.89
CA TYR A 263 -7.85 14.76 4.22
C TYR A 263 -7.04 15.85 4.93
N ALA A 264 -6.82 16.98 4.25
CA ALA A 264 -5.97 18.08 4.69
C ALA A 264 -6.78 19.37 4.79
N ASP A 265 -6.35 20.28 5.66
CA ASP A 265 -6.94 21.62 5.72
C ASP A 265 -6.44 22.51 4.56
N PRO A 266 -7.13 23.63 4.27
CA PRO A 266 -6.74 24.56 3.20
C PRO A 266 -5.31 25.09 3.28
N TYR A 267 -4.75 25.24 4.49
CA TYR A 267 -3.40 25.73 4.68
C TYR A 267 -2.39 24.68 4.21
N ILE A 268 -2.58 23.42 4.61
CA ILE A 268 -1.75 22.30 4.17
C ILE A 268 -1.83 22.10 2.66
N GLU A 269 -3.04 22.11 2.10
CA GLU A 269 -3.30 22.01 0.66
C GLU A 269 -2.53 23.08 -0.15
N LYS A 270 -2.53 24.32 0.33
CA LYS A 270 -1.94 25.47 -0.35
C LYS A 270 -0.43 25.57 -0.22
N TYR A 271 0.13 25.20 0.93
CA TYR A 271 1.53 25.50 1.25
C TYR A 271 2.42 24.27 1.42
N SER A 272 1.84 23.10 1.63
CA SER A 272 2.60 21.90 2.01
C SER A 272 2.40 20.72 1.09
N LEU A 273 1.19 20.49 0.56
CA LEU A 273 0.93 19.37 -0.35
C LEU A 273 1.14 19.79 -1.80
N PHE A 274 1.89 18.98 -2.54
CA PHE A 274 2.20 19.28 -3.93
C PHE A 274 2.53 18.04 -4.75
N CYS A 275 2.43 18.15 -6.08
CA CYS A 275 3.04 17.21 -7.01
C CYS A 275 4.17 17.87 -7.80
N ARG A 276 5.08 17.06 -8.35
CA ARG A 276 6.11 17.55 -9.28
C ARG A 276 5.61 17.40 -10.70
N ALA A 277 5.56 18.52 -11.42
CA ALA A 277 5.13 18.60 -12.80
C ALA A 277 5.70 19.87 -13.42
N GLU A 278 5.81 19.91 -14.75
CA GLU A 278 6.07 21.14 -15.50
C GLU A 278 4.74 21.86 -15.79
N TYR A 279 3.70 21.09 -16.13
CA TYR A 279 2.33 21.56 -16.17
C TYR A 279 1.34 20.42 -15.93
N ILE A 280 0.10 20.79 -15.64
CA ILE A 280 -1.05 19.88 -15.61
C ILE A 280 -2.19 20.44 -16.45
N ASP A 281 -2.79 19.59 -17.28
CA ASP A 281 -4.03 19.86 -17.99
C ASP A 281 -5.22 19.61 -17.06
N ILE A 282 -6.00 20.66 -16.78
CA ILE A 282 -7.17 20.59 -15.89
C ILE A 282 -8.53 20.57 -16.62
N GLY A 283 -8.59 20.52 -17.96
CA GLY A 283 -9.85 20.42 -18.73
C GLY A 283 -10.07 21.50 -19.81
N GLU A 284 -11.33 21.79 -20.20
CA GLU A 284 -11.61 22.70 -21.35
C GLU A 284 -11.34 24.19 -21.06
N GLU A 285 -10.75 24.88 -22.06
CA GLU A 285 -10.36 26.31 -22.21
C GLU A 285 -9.32 26.88 -21.20
N ASP A 286 -8.10 27.19 -21.69
CA ASP A 286 -6.97 27.82 -20.98
C ASP A 286 -6.59 27.19 -19.62
N ALA A 287 -6.84 25.89 -19.54
CA ALA A 287 -6.73 25.01 -18.39
C ALA A 287 -5.33 24.38 -18.23
N LEU A 288 -4.28 24.98 -18.78
CA LEU A 288 -2.92 24.48 -18.59
C LEU A 288 -2.28 25.23 -17.43
N LEU A 289 -2.13 24.53 -16.32
CA LEU A 289 -1.56 25.10 -15.11
C LEU A 289 -0.07 24.77 -15.06
N ASN A 290 0.75 25.79 -15.34
CA ASN A 290 2.21 25.71 -15.28
C ASN A 290 2.70 25.70 -13.83
N SER A 291 3.74 24.92 -13.58
CA SER A 291 4.43 24.90 -12.30
C SER A 291 5.23 26.17 -12.02
N ASP A 292 5.61 26.37 -10.77
CA ASP A 292 6.62 27.37 -10.41
C ASP A 292 8.03 27.00 -10.93
N TYR A 293 9.02 27.86 -10.65
CA TYR A 293 10.42 27.60 -10.98
C TYR A 293 10.96 26.29 -10.38
N GLN A 294 10.37 25.82 -9.27
CA GLN A 294 10.75 24.57 -8.60
C GLN A 294 10.10 23.34 -9.23
N ARG A 295 9.30 23.51 -10.30
CA ARG A 295 8.54 22.46 -10.97
C ARG A 295 7.54 21.78 -10.03
N ILE A 296 6.89 22.60 -9.22
CA ILE A 296 5.94 22.18 -8.19
C ILE A 296 4.56 22.78 -8.48
N ILE A 297 3.54 21.93 -8.32
CA ILE A 297 2.13 22.32 -8.38
C ILE A 297 1.48 21.95 -7.04
N TYR A 298 1.08 22.97 -6.28
CA TYR A 298 0.38 22.78 -5.00
C TYR A 298 -1.05 22.29 -5.22
N VAL A 299 -1.60 21.60 -4.21
CA VAL A 299 -2.96 21.05 -4.24
C VAL A 299 -3.99 22.13 -3.85
N TRP A 300 -3.97 23.27 -4.54
CA TRP A 300 -4.85 24.41 -4.21
C TRP A 300 -5.41 25.10 -5.44
N GLY A 301 -6.73 25.14 -5.54
CA GLY A 301 -7.44 25.66 -6.71
C GLY A 301 -8.10 24.55 -7.53
N PRO A 302 -8.35 24.80 -8.83
CA PRO A 302 -9.06 23.86 -9.71
C PRO A 302 -8.44 22.46 -9.78
N GLN A 303 -7.11 22.38 -9.76
CA GLN A 303 -6.35 21.14 -9.81
C GLN A 303 -6.47 20.29 -8.54
N SER A 304 -6.97 20.83 -7.43
CA SER A 304 -7.15 20.06 -6.18
C SER A 304 -8.02 18.81 -6.37
N HIS A 305 -9.04 18.91 -7.25
CA HIS A 305 -9.91 17.78 -7.56
C HIS A 305 -9.20 16.68 -8.34
N LEU A 306 -8.30 17.05 -9.25
CA LEU A 306 -7.52 16.11 -10.06
C LEU A 306 -6.34 15.53 -9.28
N LEU A 307 -5.66 16.35 -8.48
CA LEU A 307 -4.48 15.96 -7.71
C LEU A 307 -4.80 15.26 -6.39
N MET A 308 -5.99 15.45 -5.80
CA MET A 308 -6.30 14.87 -4.51
C MET A 308 -7.67 14.22 -4.48
N GLY A 309 -8.74 14.98 -4.75
CA GLY A 309 -10.09 14.50 -4.49
C GLY A 309 -10.47 13.24 -5.29
N LEU A 310 -10.25 13.23 -6.61
CA LEU A 310 -10.58 12.09 -7.46
C LEU A 310 -9.65 10.88 -7.21
N PRO A 311 -8.31 11.03 -7.14
CA PRO A 311 -7.43 9.93 -6.76
C PRO A 311 -7.80 9.29 -5.42
N LEU A 312 -8.07 10.12 -4.40
CA LEU A 312 -8.48 9.66 -3.07
C LEU A 312 -9.81 8.89 -3.13
N PHE A 313 -10.79 9.40 -3.87
CA PHE A 313 -12.09 8.76 -4.07
C PHE A 313 -11.95 7.40 -4.78
N LYS A 314 -11.13 7.32 -5.84
CA LYS A 314 -10.82 6.07 -6.55
C LYS A 314 -10.08 5.08 -5.63
N GLY A 315 -9.15 5.56 -4.81
CA GLY A 315 -8.40 4.75 -3.85
C GLY A 315 -9.28 3.99 -2.85
N TYR A 316 -10.31 4.64 -2.29
CA TYR A 316 -11.26 3.97 -1.40
C TYR A 316 -12.08 2.87 -2.11
N TRP A 317 -12.48 3.09 -3.36
CA TRP A 317 -13.17 2.05 -4.13
C TRP A 317 -12.28 0.84 -4.40
N TYR A 318 -10.99 1.05 -4.72
CA TYR A 318 -10.04 -0.05 -4.84
C TYR A 318 -9.87 -0.83 -3.55
N LEU A 319 -9.85 -0.14 -2.40
CA LEU A 319 -9.81 -0.79 -1.10
C LEU A 319 -11.05 -1.66 -0.88
N LEU A 320 -12.25 -1.14 -1.17
CA LEU A 320 -13.48 -1.93 -1.09
C LEU A 320 -13.48 -3.11 -2.08
N ALA A 321 -12.90 -2.93 -3.26
CA ALA A 321 -12.82 -3.97 -4.29
C ALA A 321 -11.92 -5.11 -3.82
N LEU A 322 -10.74 -4.77 -3.29
CA LEU A 322 -9.83 -5.70 -2.63
C LEU A 322 -10.54 -6.50 -1.52
N LEU A 323 -11.42 -5.87 -0.74
CA LEU A 323 -12.18 -6.56 0.32
C LEU A 323 -13.40 -7.32 -0.20
N GLY A 324 -13.60 -7.40 -1.52
CA GLY A 324 -14.71 -8.09 -2.17
C GLY A 324 -16.07 -7.43 -1.95
N LEU A 325 -16.10 -6.19 -1.46
CA LEU A 325 -17.32 -5.44 -1.16
C LEU A 325 -17.90 -4.74 -2.39
N VAL A 326 -17.06 -4.51 -3.39
CA VAL A 326 -17.46 -4.01 -4.69
C VAL A 326 -16.74 -4.78 -5.80
N GLU A 327 -17.36 -4.74 -6.97
CA GLU A 327 -16.75 -5.11 -8.24
C GLU A 327 -16.35 -3.85 -8.96
N ILE A 328 -15.29 -3.95 -9.75
CA ILE A 328 -14.75 -2.81 -10.50
C ILE A 328 -14.57 -3.17 -11.97
N SER A 329 -14.57 -2.12 -12.78
CA SER A 329 -14.06 -2.17 -14.16
C SER A 329 -13.05 -1.03 -14.34
N GLU A 330 -12.02 -1.30 -15.13
CA GLU A 330 -10.90 -0.40 -15.37
C GLU A 330 -10.83 -0.01 -16.85
N LYS A 331 -10.28 1.18 -17.13
CA LYS A 331 -9.98 1.66 -18.48
C LYS A 331 -8.64 2.39 -18.48
N GLU A 332 -8.01 2.54 -19.64
CA GLU A 332 -6.77 3.32 -19.76
C GLU A 332 -7.00 4.75 -19.25
N PRO A 333 -6.23 5.20 -18.24
CA PRO A 333 -6.40 6.52 -17.66
C PRO A 333 -5.85 7.63 -18.59
N PRO A 334 -6.42 8.84 -18.53
CA PRO A 334 -5.81 10.00 -19.16
C PRO A 334 -4.47 10.34 -18.51
N LYS A 335 -3.60 11.04 -19.24
CA LYS A 335 -2.24 11.43 -18.80
C LYS A 335 -2.09 12.95 -18.76
N PRO A 336 -2.81 13.65 -17.87
CA PRO A 336 -2.86 15.11 -17.87
C PRO A 336 -1.60 15.78 -17.29
N LEU A 337 -0.72 15.01 -16.63
CA LEU A 337 0.45 15.55 -15.93
C LEU A 337 1.69 15.43 -16.83
N HIS A 338 2.35 16.55 -17.12
CA HIS A 338 3.60 16.54 -17.88
C HIS A 338 4.81 16.74 -16.98
N TYR A 339 5.79 15.83 -17.06
CA TYR A 339 7.02 15.93 -16.27
C TYR A 339 8.22 15.24 -16.92
N ASN A 340 9.32 15.99 -17.04
CA ASN A 340 10.55 15.58 -17.73
C ASN A 340 10.29 15.13 -19.18
N GLY A 341 9.53 15.93 -19.93
CA GLY A 341 9.23 15.66 -21.35
C GLY A 341 8.30 14.47 -21.59
N LYS A 342 7.53 14.03 -20.60
CA LYS A 342 6.64 12.87 -20.70
C LYS A 342 5.32 13.12 -19.99
N ASP A 343 4.25 12.69 -20.66
CA ASP A 343 2.90 12.67 -20.09
C ASP A 343 2.72 11.48 -19.17
N ARG A 344 2.08 11.71 -18.04
CA ARG A 344 1.90 10.76 -16.94
C ARG A 344 0.48 10.83 -16.42
N ILE A 345 0.02 9.69 -15.92
CA ILE A 345 -1.14 9.64 -15.05
C ILE A 345 -0.83 10.40 -13.75
N ILE A 346 -1.87 10.84 -13.04
CA ILE A 346 -1.70 11.52 -11.76
C ILE A 346 -1.44 10.49 -10.67
N SER A 347 -2.26 9.44 -10.63
CA SER A 347 -2.25 8.43 -9.58
C SER A 347 -2.38 7.03 -10.14
N ARG A 348 -1.85 6.04 -9.41
CA ARG A 348 -2.00 4.61 -9.73
C ARG A 348 -3.46 4.12 -9.70
N PHE A 349 -4.35 4.91 -9.10
CA PHE A 349 -5.78 4.66 -9.04
C PHE A 349 -6.56 5.16 -10.26
N ASP A 350 -5.95 5.93 -11.18
CA ASP A 350 -6.67 6.63 -12.24
C ASP A 350 -7.41 5.71 -13.21
N GLY A 351 -6.98 4.45 -13.34
CA GLY A 351 -7.61 3.46 -14.22
C GLY A 351 -9.02 3.04 -13.80
N LEU A 352 -9.45 3.32 -12.57
CA LEU A 352 -10.80 2.94 -12.12
C LEU A 352 -11.88 3.69 -12.88
N PHE A 353 -12.80 2.95 -13.49
CA PHE A 353 -13.88 3.49 -14.30
C PHE A 353 -15.25 3.32 -13.65
N MET A 354 -15.63 2.07 -13.36
CA MET A 354 -16.96 1.75 -12.83
C MET A 354 -16.89 0.91 -11.56
N VAL A 355 -17.92 1.04 -10.72
CA VAL A 355 -18.10 0.26 -9.50
C VAL A 355 -19.52 -0.29 -9.39
N ARG A 356 -19.68 -1.46 -8.76
CA ARG A 356 -20.96 -2.03 -8.33
C ARG A 356 -20.78 -2.70 -6.98
N VAL A 357 -21.73 -2.51 -6.06
CA VAL A 357 -21.70 -3.16 -4.74
C VAL A 357 -22.06 -4.64 -4.85
N THR A 358 -21.27 -5.51 -4.22
CA THR A 358 -21.50 -6.97 -4.19
C THR A 358 -22.55 -7.35 -3.15
N LYS A 359 -22.96 -8.63 -3.12
CA LYS A 359 -23.82 -9.13 -2.03
C LYS A 359 -23.10 -9.05 -0.69
N LEU A 360 -21.79 -9.36 -0.68
CA LEU A 360 -20.95 -9.21 0.51
C LEU A 360 -20.89 -7.75 0.99
N GLY A 361 -20.75 -6.80 0.06
CA GLY A 361 -20.81 -5.36 0.35
C GLY A 361 -22.14 -4.95 0.97
N ALA A 362 -23.26 -5.36 0.38
CA ALA A 362 -24.59 -5.08 0.91
C ALA A 362 -24.82 -5.70 2.30
N TYR A 363 -24.33 -6.91 2.54
CA TYR A 363 -24.33 -7.55 3.85
C TYR A 363 -23.49 -6.79 4.88
N CYS A 364 -22.27 -6.35 4.52
CA CYS A 364 -21.42 -5.56 5.41
C CYS A 364 -22.05 -4.21 5.78
N LEU A 365 -22.89 -3.66 4.91
CA LEU A 365 -23.68 -2.45 5.15
C LEU A 365 -24.97 -2.70 5.95
N GLY A 366 -25.31 -3.96 6.24
CA GLY A 366 -26.56 -4.31 6.92
C GLY A 366 -27.82 -4.11 6.07
N LEU A 367 -27.68 -4.02 4.74
CA LEU A 367 -28.82 -3.97 3.82
C LEU A 367 -29.40 -5.36 3.54
N ILE A 368 -28.63 -6.41 3.87
CA ILE A 368 -29.04 -7.82 3.83
C ILE A 368 -28.63 -8.44 5.17
N ASP A 369 -29.55 -9.20 5.78
CA ASP A 369 -29.33 -9.78 7.11
C ASP A 369 -28.45 -11.02 7.10
N GLU A 370 -28.53 -11.82 6.03
CA GLU A 370 -27.84 -13.09 5.88
C GLU A 370 -26.96 -13.11 4.62
N TYR A 371 -25.74 -13.65 4.78
CA TYR A 371 -24.85 -13.91 3.65
C TYR A 371 -24.61 -15.41 3.58
N GLU A 372 -25.21 -16.05 2.58
CA GLU A 372 -24.93 -17.44 2.27
C GLU A 372 -23.54 -17.56 1.67
N THR A 373 -22.56 -17.91 2.50
CA THR A 373 -21.26 -18.34 2.00
C THR A 373 -21.51 -19.57 1.14
N GLN A 374 -21.15 -19.54 -0.16
CA GLN A 374 -21.11 -20.76 -0.97
C GLN A 374 -20.32 -21.80 -0.17
N SER A 375 -21.00 -22.89 0.21
CA SER A 375 -20.62 -23.83 1.27
C SER A 375 -19.10 -24.00 1.39
N GLN A 376 -18.58 -23.91 2.62
CA GLN A 376 -17.22 -24.35 2.96
C GLN A 376 -16.89 -25.58 2.13
N THR A 377 -15.97 -25.41 1.18
CA THR A 377 -15.73 -26.45 0.19
C THR A 377 -15.19 -27.66 0.92
N SER A 378 -16.01 -28.73 0.98
CA SER A 378 -15.61 -29.98 1.61
C SER A 378 -14.28 -30.39 1.01
N TYR A 379 -13.25 -30.44 1.85
CA TYR A 379 -11.94 -30.85 1.43
C TYR A 379 -11.48 -32.04 2.26
N GLU A 380 -10.70 -32.89 1.62
CA GLU A 380 -10.10 -34.05 2.23
C GLU A 380 -8.62 -34.01 1.85
N ALA A 381 -7.76 -33.89 2.86
CA ALA A 381 -6.31 -34.00 2.72
C ALA A 381 -5.86 -35.28 3.41
N LEU A 382 -5.36 -36.25 2.64
CA LEU A 382 -4.87 -37.53 3.13
C LEU A 382 -3.36 -37.61 2.93
N ALA A 383 -2.63 -37.61 4.04
CA ALA A 383 -1.22 -37.98 4.03
C ALA A 383 -1.10 -39.51 4.00
N ASP A 384 -0.39 -40.02 3.00
CA ASP A 384 -0.10 -41.45 2.90
C ASP A 384 0.79 -41.89 4.09
N LYS A 385 0.54 -43.09 4.61
CA LYS A 385 1.21 -43.58 5.82
C LYS A 385 2.64 -44.01 5.56
N ASP A 386 2.91 -44.52 4.36
CA ASP A 386 4.17 -45.19 4.00
C ASP A 386 4.96 -44.37 2.97
N LEU A 387 4.27 -43.65 2.11
CA LEU A 387 4.85 -42.78 1.10
C LEU A 387 4.74 -41.32 1.54
N LEU A 388 5.73 -40.49 1.18
CA LEU A 388 5.67 -39.04 1.39
C LEU A 388 4.79 -38.39 0.29
N LEU A 389 3.54 -38.83 0.24
CA LEU A 389 2.52 -38.38 -0.69
C LEU A 389 1.35 -37.77 0.09
N VAL A 390 0.80 -36.69 -0.44
CA VAL A 390 -0.47 -36.13 0.04
C VAL A 390 -1.46 -36.13 -1.12
N THR A 391 -2.63 -36.72 -0.88
CA THR A 391 -3.79 -36.60 -1.78
C THR A 391 -4.71 -35.52 -1.24
N PHE A 392 -5.03 -34.53 -2.06
CA PHE A 392 -5.91 -33.42 -1.72
C PHE A 392 -7.09 -33.40 -2.68
N ARG A 393 -8.30 -33.56 -2.15
CA ARG A 393 -9.56 -33.45 -2.89
C ARG A 393 -10.37 -32.32 -2.30
N GLY A 394 -10.92 -31.46 -3.14
CA GLY A 394 -11.76 -30.33 -2.71
C GLY A 394 -11.24 -29.00 -3.23
N LYS A 395 -11.83 -27.91 -2.76
CA LYS A 395 -11.55 -26.55 -3.27
C LYS A 395 -10.98 -25.60 -2.22
N SER A 396 -10.44 -26.11 -1.10
CA SER A 396 -9.79 -25.26 -0.10
C SER A 396 -8.50 -24.65 -0.66
N LEU A 397 -8.54 -23.34 -0.93
CA LEU A 397 -7.41 -22.60 -1.48
C LEU A 397 -6.18 -22.67 -0.55
N GLY A 398 -6.37 -22.51 0.77
CA GLY A 398 -5.26 -22.56 1.73
C GLY A 398 -4.53 -23.88 1.75
N HIS A 399 -5.24 -25.01 1.65
CA HIS A 399 -4.62 -26.34 1.58
C HIS A 399 -3.87 -26.54 0.26
N LYS A 400 -4.49 -26.13 -0.85
CA LYS A 400 -3.88 -26.22 -2.18
C LYS A 400 -2.58 -25.43 -2.26
N LEU A 401 -2.60 -24.15 -1.87
CA LEU A 401 -1.42 -23.29 -1.90
C LEU A 401 -0.31 -23.81 -0.97
N PHE A 402 -0.68 -24.32 0.21
CA PHE A 402 0.29 -24.92 1.12
C PHE A 402 0.96 -26.15 0.50
N LEU A 403 0.21 -27.03 -0.16
CA LEU A 403 0.76 -28.21 -0.84
C LEU A 403 1.62 -27.85 -2.05
N GLU A 404 1.25 -26.84 -2.82
CA GLU A 404 2.06 -26.31 -3.93
C GLU A 404 3.40 -25.72 -3.45
N GLN A 405 3.45 -25.18 -2.24
CA GLN A 405 4.69 -24.66 -1.64
C GLN A 405 5.65 -25.78 -1.21
N ILE A 406 5.13 -26.87 -0.65
CA ILE A 406 5.93 -27.90 0.03
C ILE A 406 6.09 -29.18 -0.78
N GLY A 407 5.41 -29.32 -1.91
CA GLY A 407 5.34 -30.54 -2.69
C GLY A 407 5.53 -30.31 -4.19
N ASN A 408 5.82 -31.40 -4.88
CA ASN A 408 5.87 -31.49 -6.34
C ASN A 408 4.57 -32.14 -6.83
N PRO A 409 3.78 -31.50 -7.70
CA PRO A 409 2.53 -32.08 -8.18
C PRO A 409 2.80 -33.32 -9.03
N LEU A 410 2.10 -34.41 -8.76
CA LEU A 410 2.08 -35.65 -9.56
C LEU A 410 0.80 -35.78 -10.40
N GLY A 411 -0.12 -34.84 -10.25
CA GLY A 411 -1.44 -34.79 -10.87
C GLY A 411 -2.27 -33.66 -10.27
N PRO A 412 -3.57 -33.57 -10.59
CA PRO A 412 -4.44 -32.49 -10.09
C PRO A 412 -4.62 -32.51 -8.56
N ASP A 413 -4.63 -33.71 -7.97
CA ASP A 413 -5.01 -33.93 -6.57
C ASP A 413 -3.89 -34.58 -5.73
N ARG A 414 -2.67 -34.74 -6.29
CA ARG A 414 -1.60 -35.51 -5.62
C ARG A 414 -0.29 -34.75 -5.63
N TYR A 415 0.35 -34.69 -4.46
CA TYR A 415 1.61 -34.00 -4.25
C TYR A 415 2.63 -34.96 -3.63
N LYS A 416 3.81 -35.02 -4.23
CA LYS A 416 4.97 -35.70 -3.66
C LYS A 416 5.81 -34.73 -2.87
N ILE A 417 6.07 -35.06 -1.62
CA ILE A 417 6.88 -34.26 -0.73
C ILE A 417 8.21 -34.97 -0.53
N ASP A 418 9.28 -34.25 -0.76
CA ASP A 418 10.65 -34.66 -0.49
C ASP A 418 11.37 -33.55 0.27
N GLU A 419 12.61 -33.81 0.65
CA GLU A 419 13.38 -32.89 1.47
C GLU A 419 13.60 -31.55 0.76
N ILE A 420 13.83 -31.56 -0.55
CA ILE A 420 14.12 -30.36 -1.34
C ILE A 420 12.85 -29.51 -1.49
N SER A 421 11.72 -30.13 -1.85
CA SER A 421 10.43 -29.46 -2.00
C SER A 421 9.93 -28.92 -0.66
N PHE A 422 10.04 -29.68 0.43
CA PHE A 422 9.60 -29.22 1.74
C PHE A 422 10.46 -28.07 2.28
N MET A 423 11.75 -28.07 1.95
CA MET A 423 12.71 -27.03 2.37
C MET A 423 12.74 -25.80 1.47
N ARG A 424 11.97 -25.80 0.38
CA ARG A 424 11.95 -24.71 -0.61
C ARG A 424 11.67 -23.36 0.07
N ALA A 425 12.55 -22.38 -0.14
CA ALA A 425 12.47 -21.05 0.46
C ALA A 425 12.54 -21.00 2.01
N CYS A 426 12.95 -22.08 2.69
CA CYS A 426 13.32 -22.02 4.11
C CYS A 426 14.82 -21.72 4.25
N THR A 427 15.15 -20.65 4.97
CA THR A 427 16.54 -20.24 5.28
C THR A 427 16.89 -20.38 6.76
N THR A 428 15.88 -20.56 7.63
CA THR A 428 16.08 -20.64 9.09
C THR A 428 15.36 -21.84 9.71
N TYR A 429 15.86 -22.31 10.85
CA TYR A 429 15.24 -23.40 11.61
C TYR A 429 13.79 -23.08 11.98
N LYS A 430 13.53 -21.84 12.41
CA LYS A 430 12.18 -21.37 12.80
C LYS A 430 11.18 -21.51 11.65
N GLN A 431 11.57 -21.22 10.41
CA GLN A 431 10.68 -21.36 9.25
C GLN A 431 10.32 -22.83 8.98
N VAL A 432 11.26 -23.75 9.15
CA VAL A 432 11.00 -25.20 9.01
C VAL A 432 10.05 -25.68 10.09
N GLU A 433 10.25 -25.26 11.33
CA GLU A 433 9.37 -25.61 12.43
C GLU A 433 7.94 -25.08 12.22
N MET A 434 7.80 -23.82 11.81
CA MET A 434 6.51 -23.24 11.44
C MET A 434 5.83 -24.03 10.32
N ARG A 435 6.60 -24.46 9.30
CA ARG A 435 6.07 -25.26 8.19
C ARG A 435 5.63 -26.66 8.62
N ILE A 436 6.37 -27.31 9.51
CA ILE A 436 5.98 -28.60 10.12
C ILE A 436 4.69 -28.44 10.93
N ASN A 437 4.59 -27.39 11.74
CA ASN A 437 3.39 -27.11 12.52
C ASN A 437 2.18 -26.85 11.60
N LYS A 438 2.38 -26.10 10.51
CA LYS A 438 1.34 -25.86 9.51
C LYS A 438 0.91 -27.15 8.79
N PHE A 439 1.84 -28.06 8.51
CA PHE A 439 1.51 -29.39 7.97
C PHE A 439 0.63 -30.17 8.93
N LYS A 440 0.95 -30.17 10.22
CA LYS A 440 0.15 -30.85 11.24
C LYS A 440 -1.25 -30.26 11.33
N GLN A 441 -1.36 -28.94 11.28
CA GLN A 441 -2.65 -28.25 11.37
C GLN A 441 -3.54 -28.48 10.14
N LEU A 442 -2.97 -28.42 8.93
CA LEU A 442 -3.75 -28.44 7.69
C LEU A 442 -3.93 -29.83 7.09
N ILE A 443 -2.93 -30.70 7.20
CA ILE A 443 -2.91 -31.97 6.46
C ILE A 443 -3.16 -33.15 7.39
N SER A 444 -2.42 -33.24 8.49
CA SER A 444 -2.50 -34.42 9.37
C SER A 444 -2.11 -34.04 10.80
N PRO A 445 -3.09 -33.82 11.71
CA PRO A 445 -2.84 -33.49 13.12
C PRO A 445 -1.94 -34.51 13.80
N GLU A 446 -2.08 -35.78 13.43
CA GLU A 446 -1.26 -36.90 13.89
C GLU A 446 -0.58 -37.60 12.70
N PRO A 447 0.58 -37.08 12.22
CA PRO A 447 1.30 -37.68 11.10
C PRO A 447 1.79 -39.10 11.42
N SER A 448 1.92 -39.94 10.39
CA SER A 448 2.45 -41.30 10.55
C SER A 448 3.90 -41.33 11.07
N VAL A 449 4.38 -42.50 11.46
CA VAL A 449 5.78 -42.71 11.88
C VAL A 449 6.75 -42.22 10.80
N ARG A 450 6.47 -42.55 9.52
CA ARG A 450 7.28 -42.15 8.38
C ARG A 450 7.40 -40.63 8.23
N TRP A 451 6.31 -39.90 8.43
CA TRP A 451 6.28 -38.43 8.40
C TRP A 451 7.04 -37.82 9.58
N ASN A 452 6.88 -38.37 10.78
CA ASN A 452 7.62 -37.90 11.96
C ASN A 452 9.14 -38.13 11.82
N GLU A 453 9.56 -39.24 11.22
CA GLU A 453 10.97 -39.48 10.87
C GLU A 453 11.47 -38.48 9.83
N PHE A 454 10.69 -38.21 8.79
CA PHE A 454 11.01 -37.18 7.80
C PHE A 454 11.21 -35.80 8.46
N PHE A 455 10.30 -35.36 9.34
CA PHE A 455 10.43 -34.10 10.06
C PHE A 455 11.64 -34.07 11.01
N ARG A 456 11.94 -35.19 11.68
CA ARG A 456 13.13 -35.32 12.54
C ARG A 456 14.42 -35.17 11.72
N ASN A 457 14.48 -35.80 10.55
CA ASN A 457 15.61 -35.72 9.63
C ASN A 457 15.81 -34.29 9.07
N LEU A 458 14.72 -33.56 8.80
CA LEU A 458 14.82 -32.16 8.41
C LEU A 458 15.39 -31.30 9.54
N LYS A 459 14.88 -31.50 10.76
CA LYS A 459 15.35 -30.76 11.94
C LYS A 459 16.82 -31.04 12.27
N SER A 460 17.29 -32.28 12.12
CA SER A 460 18.67 -32.66 12.46
C SER A 460 19.74 -32.07 11.53
N ARG A 461 19.36 -31.65 10.32
CA ARG A 461 20.28 -31.01 9.36
C ARG A 461 20.58 -29.55 9.69
N PHE A 462 19.69 -28.88 10.45
CA PHE A 462 19.95 -27.53 10.91
C PHE A 462 20.94 -27.55 12.07
N GLY A 463 22.00 -26.75 11.95
CA GLY A 463 23.06 -26.66 12.95
C GLY A 463 24.22 -27.65 12.77
N VAL A 464 24.21 -28.46 11.70
CA VAL A 464 25.37 -29.29 11.31
C VAL A 464 26.58 -28.40 10.98
N LEU A 465 26.33 -27.32 10.23
CA LEU A 465 27.30 -26.26 10.01
C LEU A 465 27.04 -25.15 11.03
N LYS A 466 28.04 -24.86 11.86
CA LYS A 466 27.99 -23.73 12.79
C LYS A 466 28.13 -22.43 12.00
N SER A 467 27.61 -21.33 12.56
CA SER A 467 27.75 -20.00 11.96
C SER A 467 29.22 -19.70 11.62
N PRO A 468 29.49 -19.04 10.48
CA PRO A 468 30.85 -18.73 10.08
C PRO A 468 31.53 -17.86 11.14
N GLN A 469 32.68 -18.31 11.62
CA GLN A 469 33.55 -17.51 12.47
C GLN A 469 34.50 -16.72 11.57
N ARG A 470 34.64 -15.43 11.84
CA ARG A 470 35.62 -14.59 11.15
C ARG A 470 37.00 -14.87 11.74
N ALA A 471 37.97 -15.08 10.87
CA ALA A 471 39.34 -15.36 11.24
C ALA A 471 40.29 -14.72 10.21
N LEU A 472 41.51 -14.47 10.63
CA LEU A 472 42.59 -13.96 9.80
C LEU A 472 43.44 -15.11 9.30
N LEU A 473 43.78 -15.08 8.02
CA LEU A 473 44.65 -16.04 7.36
C LEU A 473 46.03 -15.41 7.20
N TYR A 474 47.05 -16.01 7.80
CA TYR A 474 48.44 -15.60 7.61
C TYR A 474 49.14 -16.61 6.70
N ASP A 475 49.73 -16.11 5.61
CA ASP A 475 50.43 -16.92 4.62
C ASP A 475 51.90 -17.11 5.02
N LEU A 476 52.35 -18.36 5.09
CA LEU A 476 53.71 -18.75 5.46
C LEU A 476 54.48 -19.39 4.30
N THR A 477 53.99 -19.28 3.06
CA THR A 477 54.57 -19.94 1.87
C THR A 477 56.05 -19.58 1.66
N ASN A 478 56.47 -18.38 2.07
CA ASN A 478 57.87 -17.92 2.04
C ASN A 478 58.42 -17.59 3.45
N ALA A 479 57.83 -18.16 4.49
CA ALA A 479 58.24 -17.87 5.86
C ALA A 479 59.64 -18.46 6.14
N SER A 480 60.44 -17.70 6.87
CA SER A 480 61.78 -18.14 7.27
C SER A 480 61.69 -19.25 8.34
N PRO A 481 62.73 -20.08 8.52
CA PRO A 481 62.76 -21.14 9.55
C PRO A 481 62.41 -20.64 10.96
N GLU A 482 62.74 -19.39 11.28
CA GLU A 482 62.46 -18.73 12.55
C GLU A 482 60.96 -18.56 12.80
N VAL A 483 60.16 -18.34 11.74
CA VAL A 483 58.70 -18.26 11.84
C VAL A 483 58.10 -19.63 12.17
N TYR A 484 58.67 -20.71 11.63
CA TYR A 484 58.24 -22.06 12.02
C TYR A 484 58.60 -22.37 13.47
N ALA A 485 59.75 -21.90 13.96
CA ALA A 485 60.12 -22.01 15.37
C ALA A 485 59.17 -21.21 16.30
N LEU A 486 58.74 -20.01 15.87
CA LEU A 486 57.73 -19.21 16.57
C LEU A 486 56.42 -19.98 16.77
N LEU A 487 55.96 -20.68 15.73
CA LEU A 487 54.71 -21.42 15.73
C LEU A 487 54.75 -22.67 16.62
N GLN A 488 55.94 -23.19 16.91
CA GLN A 488 56.14 -24.27 17.88
C GLN A 488 56.18 -23.76 19.34
N ASN A 489 56.12 -22.44 19.57
CA ASN A 489 56.10 -21.88 20.92
C ASN A 489 54.78 -22.23 21.64
N GLU A 490 54.88 -22.77 22.86
CA GLU A 490 53.72 -23.22 23.66
C GLU A 490 52.69 -22.12 23.91
N LYS A 491 53.11 -20.85 23.94
CA LYS A 491 52.21 -19.70 24.16
C LYS A 491 51.44 -19.28 22.91
N ILE A 492 51.98 -19.57 21.72
CA ILE A 492 51.37 -19.21 20.42
C ILE A 492 50.53 -20.36 19.86
N ARG A 493 50.98 -21.60 20.05
CA ARG A 493 50.31 -22.80 19.54
C ARG A 493 48.79 -22.87 19.74
N PRO A 494 48.21 -22.49 20.90
CA PRO A 494 46.76 -22.56 21.09
C PRO A 494 45.98 -21.43 20.40
N LEU A 495 46.66 -20.39 19.89
CA LEU A 495 46.04 -19.20 19.32
C LEU A 495 45.80 -19.31 17.81
N TYR A 496 46.24 -20.39 17.17
CA TYR A 496 46.09 -20.59 15.73
C TYR A 496 45.78 -22.04 15.37
N SER A 497 45.16 -22.23 14.20
CA SER A 497 44.97 -23.53 13.56
C SER A 497 45.82 -23.61 12.29
N LEU A 498 46.48 -24.76 12.07
CA LEU A 498 47.16 -25.04 10.82
C LEU A 498 46.13 -25.32 9.73
N VAL A 499 46.33 -24.74 8.56
CA VAL A 499 45.54 -25.05 7.37
C VAL A 499 46.47 -25.39 6.21
N GLU A 500 45.94 -26.09 5.21
CA GLU A 500 46.72 -26.53 4.06
C GLU A 500 47.39 -25.35 3.31
N GLY A 501 48.53 -25.64 2.68
CA GLY A 501 49.28 -24.66 1.88
C GLY A 501 50.18 -23.72 2.68
N ASN A 502 50.76 -24.19 3.79
CA ASN A 502 51.63 -23.39 4.68
C ASN A 502 50.96 -22.09 5.14
N LYS A 503 49.75 -22.19 5.71
CA LYS A 503 49.06 -21.03 6.28
C LYS A 503 48.56 -21.34 7.67
N ILE A 504 48.30 -20.29 8.44
CA ILE A 504 47.66 -20.38 9.74
C ILE A 504 46.41 -19.53 9.79
N VAL A 505 45.43 -19.98 10.56
CA VAL A 505 44.20 -19.25 10.82
C VAL A 505 44.15 -18.87 12.28
N VAL A 506 43.96 -17.59 12.56
CA VAL A 506 43.80 -17.02 13.90
C VAL A 506 42.40 -16.43 14.00
N SER A 507 41.64 -16.81 15.02
CA SER A 507 40.33 -16.20 15.29
C SER A 507 40.48 -14.70 15.50
N LEU A 508 39.54 -13.88 15.01
CA LEU A 508 39.54 -12.44 15.31
C LEU A 508 39.54 -12.14 16.81
N GLN A 509 38.99 -13.03 17.64
CA GLN A 509 38.98 -12.88 19.10
C GLN A 509 40.38 -13.04 19.70
N ASP A 510 41.23 -13.87 19.09
CA ASP A 510 42.57 -14.18 19.56
C ASP A 510 43.66 -13.35 18.87
N GLU A 511 43.31 -12.54 17.87
CA GLU A 511 44.25 -11.75 17.07
C GLU A 511 45.16 -10.89 17.93
N GLN A 512 44.61 -10.04 18.81
CA GLN A 512 45.42 -9.14 19.63
C GLN A 512 46.36 -9.92 20.54
N LYS A 513 45.90 -11.06 21.07
CA LYS A 513 46.71 -11.93 21.91
C LYS A 513 47.83 -12.58 21.08
N PHE A 514 47.50 -13.10 19.91
CA PHE A 514 48.46 -13.67 18.96
C PHE A 514 49.55 -12.67 18.59
N LEU A 515 49.18 -11.45 18.19
CA LEU A 515 50.10 -10.36 17.87
C LEU A 515 50.96 -9.96 19.06
N SER A 516 50.38 -9.87 20.26
CA SER A 516 51.13 -9.50 21.48
C SER A 516 52.20 -10.53 21.84
N VAL A 517 51.89 -11.82 21.70
CA VAL A 517 52.83 -12.90 21.99
C VAL A 517 53.89 -12.97 20.89
N ALA A 518 53.51 -12.85 19.62
CA ALA A 518 54.45 -12.78 18.51
C ALA A 518 55.44 -11.61 18.66
N LYS A 519 54.94 -10.42 19.01
CA LYS A 519 55.75 -9.23 19.28
C LYS A 519 56.69 -9.42 20.46
N SER A 520 56.24 -10.06 21.54
CA SER A 520 57.10 -10.37 22.69
C SER A 520 58.25 -11.32 22.35
N LEU A 521 58.10 -12.10 21.28
CA LEU A 521 59.10 -13.02 20.75
C LEU A 521 59.92 -12.42 19.60
N GLY A 522 59.74 -11.13 19.31
CA GLY A 522 60.52 -10.38 18.31
C GLY A 522 59.95 -10.40 16.89
N PHE A 523 58.73 -10.92 16.68
CA PHE A 523 58.09 -10.97 15.37
C PHE A 523 57.05 -9.86 15.23
N PHE A 524 57.13 -9.11 14.14
CA PHE A 524 56.22 -8.02 13.82
C PHE A 524 55.51 -8.36 12.51
N ILE A 525 54.19 -8.23 12.51
CA ILE A 525 53.38 -8.37 11.30
C ILE A 525 53.17 -6.97 10.75
N ASP A 526 53.55 -6.76 9.50
CA ASP A 526 53.33 -5.48 8.82
C ASP A 526 51.83 -5.31 8.57
N GLY A 527 51.25 -4.24 9.09
CA GLY A 527 49.82 -3.98 8.98
C GLY A 527 49.49 -3.48 7.58
N GLY A 528 48.77 -4.29 6.81
CA GLY A 528 48.16 -3.88 5.54
C GLY A 528 46.90 -3.05 5.73
#